data_AF-A0A0F6W971-F1
#
_entry.id   AF-A0A0F6W971-F1
#
_cell.length_a   1.000
_cell.length_b   1.000
_cell.length_c   1.000
_cell.angle_alpha   90.00
_cell.angle_beta   90.00
_cell.angle_gamma   90.00
#
_symmetry.space_group_name_H-M   'P 1'
#
loop_
_entity.id
_entity.type
_entity.pdbx_description
1 polymer ?
#
loop_
_entity_poly.entity_id
_entity_poly.type
_entity_poly.pdbx_seq_one_letter_code
_entity_poly.pdbx_strand_id
1 'polypeptide(L)'
;MTPVSFLRLGWHFAARLVARAFLPARGLLRFKESYGREGLFELARDEQEVVASLSRCIACGICDAHFGDFTNVARSTMRAPSDVVLAHTRSLPDWDALVRPLAQLERGDLARIERLCPAQIPLARVVEVARRRAEALRAERASAPPALTSPDRKHDPG
;
A
#
# COMPACT_ATOMS: atom_id res chain seq x y z
N MET A 1 18.49 34.12 -23.07
CA MET A 1 17.30 33.82 -22.24
C MET A 1 16.41 35.05 -22.26
N THR A 2 15.19 34.96 -22.78
CA THR A 2 14.34 36.14 -23.02
C THR A 2 13.59 36.56 -21.73
N PRO A 3 13.47 37.87 -21.44
CA PRO A 3 12.81 38.39 -20.22
C PRO A 3 11.34 37.98 -20.12
N VAL A 4 10.71 37.69 -21.26
CA VAL A 4 9.34 37.18 -21.38
C VAL A 4 9.15 35.85 -20.62
N SER A 5 10.18 35.00 -20.56
CA SER A 5 10.11 33.73 -19.85
C SER A 5 10.02 33.91 -18.33
N PHE A 6 10.71 34.90 -17.77
CA PHE A 6 10.67 35.18 -16.32
C PHE A 6 9.32 35.79 -15.91
N LEU A 7 8.77 36.68 -16.72
CA LEU A 7 7.43 37.24 -16.51
C LEU A 7 6.35 36.17 -16.57
N ARG A 8 6.43 35.25 -17.54
CA ARG A 8 5.47 34.15 -17.66
C ARG A 8 5.56 33.19 -16.46
N LEU A 9 6.78 32.88 -16.01
CA LEU A 9 6.99 32.03 -14.83
C LEU A 9 6.47 32.70 -13.55
N GLY A 10 6.78 33.97 -13.35
CA GLY A 10 6.31 34.76 -12.21
C GLY A 10 4.79 34.89 -12.17
N TRP A 11 4.15 35.12 -13.32
CA TRP A 11 2.70 35.15 -13.45
C TRP A 11 2.06 33.81 -13.08
N HIS A 12 2.57 32.70 -13.61
CA HIS A 12 2.06 31.38 -13.24
C HIS A 12 2.27 31.05 -11.76
N PHE A 13 3.38 31.47 -11.18
CA PHE A 13 3.64 31.32 -9.74
C PHE A 13 2.63 32.10 -8.91
N ALA A 14 2.44 33.39 -9.19
CA ALA A 14 1.48 34.24 -8.51
C ALA A 14 0.03 33.73 -8.66
N ALA A 15 -0.37 33.39 -9.89
CA ALA A 15 -1.69 32.82 -10.17
C ALA A 15 -1.92 31.50 -9.41
N ARG A 16 -0.89 30.66 -9.27
CA ARG A 16 -0.99 29.40 -8.52
C ARG A 16 -1.05 29.62 -7.00
N LEU A 17 -0.39 30.65 -6.48
CA LEU A 17 -0.47 31.09 -5.09
C LEU A 17 -1.87 31.60 -4.74
N VAL A 18 -2.42 32.46 -5.59
CA VAL A 18 -3.80 32.96 -5.47
C VAL A 18 -4.79 31.79 -5.58
N ALA A 19 -4.63 30.91 -6.57
CA ALA A 19 -5.49 29.74 -6.71
C ALA A 19 -5.44 28.82 -5.48
N ARG A 20 -4.27 28.63 -4.88
CA ARG A 20 -4.10 27.81 -3.65
C ARG A 20 -4.76 28.44 -2.43
N ALA A 21 -4.82 29.77 -2.35
CA ALA A 21 -5.44 30.49 -1.24
C ALA A 21 -6.98 30.54 -1.34
N PHE A 22 -7.53 30.61 -2.56
CA PHE A 22 -8.96 30.88 -2.78
C PHE A 22 -9.77 29.72 -3.35
N LEU A 23 -9.16 28.68 -3.93
CA LEU A 23 -9.89 27.50 -4.39
C LEU A 23 -9.85 26.35 -3.37
N PRO A 24 -10.98 25.69 -3.09
CA PRO A 24 -10.99 24.47 -2.29
C PRO A 24 -10.12 23.40 -2.95
N ALA A 25 -9.52 22.54 -2.14
CA ALA A 25 -8.58 21.51 -2.56
C ALA A 25 -9.23 20.42 -3.44
N ARG A 26 -9.56 20.76 -4.70
CA ARG A 26 -10.03 19.83 -5.74
C ARG A 26 -9.03 18.72 -6.02
N GLY A 27 -7.76 18.93 -5.66
CA GLY A 27 -6.69 17.96 -5.82
C GLY A 27 -6.93 16.66 -5.05
N LEU A 28 -7.51 16.71 -3.85
CA LEU A 28 -7.73 15.50 -3.05
C LEU A 28 -8.85 14.63 -3.61
N LEU A 29 -9.97 15.25 -4.02
CA LEU A 29 -11.06 14.54 -4.68
C LEU A 29 -10.59 13.89 -5.98
N ARG A 30 -9.88 14.65 -6.83
CA ARG A 30 -9.35 14.16 -8.10
C ARG A 30 -8.28 13.07 -7.91
N PHE A 31 -7.49 13.16 -6.83
CA PHE A 31 -6.55 12.13 -6.42
C PHE A 31 -7.29 10.84 -6.05
N LYS A 32 -8.30 10.92 -5.18
CA LYS A 32 -9.11 9.75 -4.81
C LYS A 32 -9.79 9.10 -6.02
N GLU A 33 -10.29 9.90 -6.93
CA GLU A 33 -10.96 9.44 -8.16
C GLU A 33 -9.99 8.76 -9.14
N SER A 34 -8.74 9.24 -9.22
CA SER A 34 -7.72 8.69 -10.12
C SER A 34 -7.00 7.46 -9.51
N TYR A 35 -6.67 7.52 -8.22
CA TYR A 35 -5.78 6.57 -7.54
C TYR A 35 -6.49 5.59 -6.61
N GLY A 36 -7.75 5.86 -6.22
CA GLY A 36 -8.54 4.91 -5.43
C GLY A 36 -8.67 3.55 -6.14
N ARG A 37 -8.75 3.55 -7.49
CA ARG A 37 -8.76 2.34 -8.31
C ARG A 37 -7.46 1.53 -8.23
N GLU A 38 -6.34 2.20 -8.04
CA GLU A 38 -5.01 1.59 -7.92
C GLU A 38 -4.72 1.13 -6.48
N GLY A 39 -5.68 1.29 -5.56
CA GLY A 39 -5.52 0.91 -4.15
C GLY A 39 -4.65 1.88 -3.34
N LEU A 40 -4.35 3.05 -3.93
CA LEU A 40 -3.55 4.10 -3.33
C LEU A 40 -4.43 4.99 -2.44
N PHE A 41 -4.74 4.45 -1.25
CA PHE A 41 -5.56 5.13 -0.26
C PHE A 41 -4.72 5.89 0.76
N GLU A 42 -5.33 6.90 1.39
CA GLU A 42 -4.78 7.53 2.58
C GLU A 42 -4.64 6.47 3.69
N LEU A 43 -3.43 6.32 4.23
CA LEU A 43 -3.16 5.50 5.42
C LEU A 43 -3.60 6.26 6.67
N ALA A 44 -4.40 5.62 7.51
CA ALA A 44 -4.73 6.15 8.83
C ALA A 44 -3.46 6.21 9.69
N ARG A 45 -3.45 7.08 10.70
CA ARG A 45 -2.26 7.27 11.56
C ARG A 45 -1.79 5.96 12.22
N ASP A 46 -2.71 5.13 12.70
CA ASP A 46 -2.39 3.85 13.33
C ASP A 46 -1.80 2.84 12.34
N GLU A 47 -2.11 2.95 11.05
CA GLU A 47 -1.56 2.07 10.02
C GLU A 47 -0.20 2.56 9.53
N GLN A 48 0.04 3.87 9.53
CA GLN A 48 1.34 4.44 9.22
C GLN A 48 2.41 3.93 10.19
N GLU A 49 2.08 3.83 11.49
CA GLU A 49 2.97 3.26 12.51
C GLU A 49 3.30 1.79 12.21
N VAL A 50 2.29 1.01 11.80
CA VAL A 50 2.48 -0.39 11.42
C VAL A 50 3.36 -0.51 10.19
N VAL A 51 3.09 0.26 9.13
CA VAL A 51 3.90 0.27 7.91
C VAL A 51 5.34 0.70 8.21
N ALA A 52 5.53 1.72 9.04
CA ALA A 52 6.86 2.14 9.49
C ALA A 52 7.58 1.01 10.23
N SER A 53 6.89 0.26 11.08
CA SER A 53 7.48 -0.87 11.82
C SER A 53 8.00 -1.98 10.90
N LEU A 54 7.35 -2.22 9.76
CA LEU A 54 7.75 -3.27 8.81
C LEU A 54 9.16 -3.04 8.26
N SER A 55 9.56 -1.77 8.08
CA SER A 55 10.90 -1.40 7.59
C SER A 55 12.04 -1.84 8.50
N ARG A 56 11.74 -2.17 9.78
CA ARG A 56 12.72 -2.67 10.75
C ARG A 56 13.06 -4.15 10.54
N CYS A 57 12.32 -4.86 9.69
CA CYS A 57 12.53 -6.29 9.47
C CYS A 57 13.90 -6.53 8.83
N ILE A 58 14.75 -7.27 9.55
CA ILE A 58 16.09 -7.65 9.09
C ILE A 58 16.15 -9.00 8.36
N ALA A 59 14.97 -9.56 8.00
CA ALA A 59 14.86 -10.85 7.30
C ALA A 59 15.61 -12.01 7.97
N CYS A 60 15.64 -12.06 9.31
CA CYS A 60 16.37 -13.09 10.07
C CYS A 60 15.76 -14.50 10.02
N GLY A 61 14.50 -14.64 9.62
CA GLY A 61 13.81 -15.94 9.50
C GLY A 61 13.38 -16.60 10.83
N ILE A 62 13.62 -15.99 12.00
CA ILE A 62 13.25 -16.57 13.30
C ILE A 62 11.74 -16.84 13.40
N CYS A 63 10.92 -15.90 12.93
CA CYS A 63 9.46 -16.08 12.90
C CYS A 63 9.04 -17.29 12.04
N ASP A 64 9.76 -17.56 10.96
CA ASP A 64 9.43 -18.64 10.03
C ASP A 64 9.79 -20.00 10.63
N ALA A 65 10.95 -20.09 11.31
CA ALA A 65 11.40 -21.29 11.98
C ALA A 65 10.48 -21.70 13.16
N HIS A 66 9.83 -20.73 13.79
CA HIS A 66 8.94 -20.96 14.93
C HIS A 66 7.45 -20.91 14.60
N PHE A 67 7.09 -20.74 13.33
CA PHE A 67 5.71 -20.85 12.87
C PHE A 67 5.34 -22.33 12.72
N GLY A 68 4.57 -22.86 13.67
CA GLY A 68 4.31 -24.31 13.80
C GLY A 68 3.64 -24.97 12.59
N ASP A 69 2.94 -24.20 11.76
CA ASP A 69 2.33 -24.70 10.52
C ASP A 69 3.31 -24.69 9.33
N PHE A 70 4.38 -23.88 9.38
CA PHE A 70 5.31 -23.73 8.25
C PHE A 70 6.19 -24.97 8.05
N THR A 71 6.43 -25.74 9.11
CA THR A 71 7.20 -26.99 9.04
C THR A 71 6.41 -28.14 8.42
N ASN A 72 5.08 -28.07 8.41
CA ASN A 72 4.18 -29.15 8.01
C ASN A 72 3.49 -28.92 6.65
N VAL A 73 3.68 -27.75 6.04
CA VAL A 73 3.03 -27.37 4.78
C VAL A 73 4.10 -27.15 3.71
N ALA A 74 3.86 -27.61 2.48
CA ALA A 74 4.81 -27.39 1.39
C ALA A 74 5.02 -25.88 1.17
N ARG A 75 6.29 -25.46 1.03
CA ARG A 75 6.67 -24.04 0.78
C ARG A 75 6.02 -23.42 -0.45
N SER A 76 5.56 -24.24 -1.40
CA SER A 76 4.79 -23.81 -2.58
C SER A 76 3.37 -23.37 -2.26
N THR A 77 2.85 -23.73 -1.08
CA THR A 77 1.45 -23.51 -0.67
C THR A 77 1.27 -22.50 0.46
N MET A 78 2.33 -22.18 1.20
CA MET A 78 2.30 -21.22 2.29
C MET A 78 3.47 -20.24 2.16
N ARG A 79 3.17 -18.94 2.26
CA ARG A 79 4.22 -17.92 2.41
C ARG A 79 4.67 -17.83 3.86
N ALA A 80 5.96 -17.62 4.05
CA ALA A 80 6.51 -17.48 5.39
C ALA A 80 6.03 -16.16 6.03
N PRO A 81 5.92 -16.09 7.37
CA PRO A 81 5.65 -14.83 8.07
C PRO A 81 6.56 -13.68 7.63
N SER A 82 7.85 -13.95 7.44
CA SER A 82 8.82 -12.94 6.99
C SER A 82 8.53 -12.46 5.56
N ASP A 83 8.06 -13.32 4.66
CA ASP A 83 7.72 -12.96 3.28
C ASP A 83 6.55 -11.97 3.23
N VAL A 84 5.58 -12.10 4.14
CA VAL A 84 4.45 -11.17 4.23
C VAL A 84 4.94 -9.78 4.65
N VAL A 85 5.83 -9.73 5.65
CA VAL A 85 6.46 -8.48 6.10
C VAL A 85 7.30 -7.84 4.98
N LEU A 86 8.11 -8.64 4.29
CA LEU A 86 9.01 -8.16 3.23
C LEU A 86 8.26 -7.75 1.95
N ALA A 87 7.15 -8.41 1.62
CA ALA A 87 6.31 -8.01 0.50
C ALA A 87 5.76 -6.59 0.71
N HIS A 88 5.43 -6.23 1.95
CA HIS A 88 4.95 -4.89 2.29
C HIS A 88 6.02 -3.81 2.35
N THR A 89 7.28 -4.13 2.65
CA THR A 89 8.34 -3.11 2.66
C THR A 89 8.83 -2.74 1.26
N ARG A 90 8.67 -3.65 0.29
CA ARG A 90 9.28 -3.52 -1.05
C ARG A 90 8.31 -3.15 -2.17
N SER A 91 7.02 -3.41 -2.00
CA SER A 91 5.99 -3.06 -2.99
C SER A 91 4.89 -2.25 -2.35
N LEU A 92 4.35 -1.29 -3.11
CA LEU A 92 3.04 -0.71 -2.81
C LEU A 92 2.09 -1.88 -2.52
N PRO A 93 1.44 -1.92 -1.35
CA PRO A 93 0.87 -3.15 -0.85
C PRO A 93 -0.27 -3.62 -1.76
N ASP A 94 -0.02 -4.70 -2.51
CA ASP A 94 -1.08 -5.48 -3.13
C ASP A 94 -1.77 -6.28 -2.02
N TRP A 95 -2.66 -5.60 -1.31
CA TRP A 95 -3.40 -6.16 -0.18
C TRP A 95 -4.22 -7.39 -0.58
N ASP A 96 -4.68 -7.46 -1.83
CA ASP A 96 -5.51 -8.58 -2.31
C ASP A 96 -4.68 -9.85 -2.50
N ALA A 97 -3.47 -9.73 -3.05
CA ALA A 97 -2.52 -10.84 -3.16
C ALA A 97 -2.09 -11.42 -1.81
N LEU A 98 -2.22 -10.63 -0.73
CA LEU A 98 -1.81 -11.02 0.61
C LEU A 98 -2.91 -11.67 1.44
N VAL A 99 -4.19 -11.60 1.04
CA VAL A 99 -5.29 -12.17 1.83
C VAL A 99 -5.12 -13.66 2.11
N ARG A 100 -4.69 -14.44 1.11
CA ARG A 100 -4.45 -15.88 1.30
C ARG A 100 -3.29 -16.15 2.27
N PRO A 101 -2.10 -15.56 2.09
CA PRO A 101 -1.01 -15.63 3.08
C PRO A 101 -1.43 -15.20 4.49
N LEU A 102 -2.21 -14.14 4.61
CA LEU A 102 -2.64 -13.59 5.91
C LEU A 102 -3.58 -14.54 6.65
N ALA A 103 -4.57 -15.12 5.97
CA ALA A 103 -5.46 -16.12 6.55
C ALA A 103 -4.70 -17.36 7.04
N GLN A 104 -3.57 -17.69 6.39
CA GLN A 104 -2.71 -18.77 6.84
C GLN A 104 -1.92 -18.40 8.10
N LEU A 105 -1.47 -17.15 8.22
CA LEU A 105 -0.77 -16.63 9.40
C LEU A 105 -1.65 -16.57 10.65
N GLU A 106 -2.94 -16.25 10.49
CA GLU A 106 -3.93 -16.20 11.58
C GLU A 106 -4.13 -17.56 12.28
N ARG A 107 -3.80 -18.67 11.62
CA ARG A 107 -3.88 -20.01 12.23
C ARG A 107 -2.75 -20.30 13.22
N GLY A 108 -1.67 -19.52 13.18
CA GLY A 108 -0.52 -19.69 14.05
C GLY A 108 -0.54 -18.77 15.28
N ASP A 109 0.35 -19.05 16.23
CA ASP A 109 0.54 -18.24 17.42
C ASP A 109 1.42 -17.01 17.13
N LEU A 110 0.79 -15.97 16.57
CA LEU A 110 1.45 -14.71 16.21
C LEU A 110 2.10 -14.04 17.43
N ALA A 111 1.44 -14.05 18.58
CA ALA A 111 1.97 -13.43 19.79
C ALA A 111 3.27 -14.11 20.27
N ARG A 112 3.38 -15.44 20.11
CA ARG A 112 4.61 -16.16 20.40
C ARG A 112 5.75 -15.77 19.47
N ILE A 113 5.54 -15.77 18.16
CA ILE A 113 6.60 -15.46 17.20
C ILE A 113 7.02 -13.97 17.23
N GLU A 114 6.10 -13.06 17.59
CA GLU A 114 6.41 -11.65 17.84
C GLU A 114 7.42 -11.49 18.98
N ARG A 115 7.24 -12.20 20.10
CA ARG A 115 8.17 -12.18 21.24
C ARG A 115 9.58 -12.67 20.88
N LEU A 116 9.69 -13.50 19.85
CA LEU A 116 10.97 -14.02 19.35
C LEU A 116 11.63 -13.09 18.33
N CYS A 117 10.91 -12.10 17.82
CA CYS A 117 11.40 -11.22 16.76
C CYS A 117 12.41 -10.19 17.33
N PRO A 118 13.68 -10.21 16.91
CA PRO A 118 14.68 -9.25 17.39
C PRO A 118 14.38 -7.81 16.93
N ALA A 119 13.68 -7.66 15.80
CA ALA A 119 13.23 -6.38 15.27
C ALA A 119 11.89 -5.90 15.87
N GLN A 120 11.24 -6.71 16.72
CA GLN A 120 9.96 -6.41 17.37
C GLN A 120 8.86 -6.03 16.35
N ILE A 121 8.73 -6.82 15.28
CA ILE A 121 7.67 -6.63 14.28
C ILE A 121 6.33 -7.07 14.87
N PRO A 122 5.30 -6.21 14.90
CA PRO A 122 3.99 -6.53 15.48
C PRO A 122 3.11 -7.30 14.48
N LEU A 123 3.46 -8.55 14.18
CA LEU A 123 2.81 -9.42 13.19
C LEU A 123 1.28 -9.52 13.32
N ALA A 124 0.72 -9.63 14.53
CA ALA A 124 -0.72 -9.64 14.76
C ALA A 124 -1.37 -8.33 14.31
N ARG A 125 -0.73 -7.19 14.59
CA ARG A 125 -1.23 -5.89 14.13
C ARG A 125 -1.08 -5.73 12.62
N VAL A 126 0.00 -6.23 12.04
CA VAL A 126 0.22 -6.25 10.59
C VAL A 126 -0.90 -7.02 9.90
N VAL A 127 -1.24 -8.20 10.40
CA VAL A 127 -2.32 -9.03 9.85
C VAL A 127 -3.66 -8.30 9.92
N GLU A 128 -3.98 -7.70 11.06
CA GLU A 128 -5.22 -6.94 11.22
C GLU A 128 -5.31 -5.74 10.27
N VAL A 129 -4.25 -4.93 10.17
CA VAL A 129 -4.22 -3.80 9.22
C VAL A 129 -4.38 -4.28 7.79
N ALA A 130 -3.70 -5.37 7.43
CA ALA A 130 -3.75 -5.90 6.08
C ALA A 130 -5.13 -6.43 5.70
N ARG A 131 -5.83 -7.08 6.65
CA ARG A 131 -7.22 -7.53 6.47
C ARG A 131 -8.17 -6.37 6.22
N ARG A 132 -8.16 -5.36 7.11
CA ARG A 132 -9.01 -4.15 6.96
C ARG A 132 -8.78 -3.47 5.62
N ARG A 133 -7.52 -3.40 5.19
CA ARG A 133 -7.13 -2.78 3.91
C ARG A 133 -7.56 -3.60 2.70
N ALA A 134 -7.46 -4.92 2.76
CA ALA A 134 -7.97 -5.79 1.71
C ALA A 134 -9.50 -5.72 1.58
N GLU A 135 -10.22 -5.66 2.69
CA GLU A 135 -11.68 -5.48 2.71
C GLU A 135 -12.09 -4.13 2.11
N ALA A 136 -11.41 -3.04 2.49
CA ALA A 136 -11.66 -1.71 1.93
C ALA A 136 -11.41 -1.67 0.42
N LEU A 137 -10.30 -2.27 -0.06
CA LEU A 137 -9.98 -2.35 -1.48
C LEU A 137 -11.05 -3.11 -2.27
N ARG A 138 -11.59 -4.20 -1.72
CA ARG A 138 -12.68 -4.97 -2.34
C ARG A 138 -13.98 -4.19 -2.41
N ALA A 139 -14.34 -3.48 -1.34
CA ALA A 139 -15.53 -2.64 -1.31
C ALA A 139 -15.45 -1.53 -2.36
N GLU A 140 -14.31 -0.84 -2.44
CA GLU A 140 -14.05 0.19 -3.45
C GLU A 140 -14.16 -0.36 -4.87
N ARG A 141 -13.51 -1.50 -5.17
CA ARG A 141 -13.60 -2.18 -6.47
C ARG A 141 -15.03 -2.61 -6.83
N ALA A 142 -15.81 -3.07 -5.86
CA ALA A 142 -17.19 -3.48 -6.07
C ALA A 142 -18.14 -2.29 -6.32
N SER A 143 -17.84 -1.13 -5.73
CA SER A 143 -18.62 0.10 -5.92
C SER A 143 -18.26 0.89 -7.19
N ALA A 144 -17.13 0.58 -7.82
CA ALA A 144 -16.66 1.28 -9.00
C ALA A 144 -17.50 0.93 -10.25
N PRO A 145 -17.93 1.91 -11.06
CA PRO A 145 -18.55 1.64 -12.35
C PRO A 145 -17.58 0.88 -13.28
N PRO A 146 -18.10 0.09 -14.25
CA PRO A 146 -17.26 -0.70 -15.14
C PRO A 146 -16.23 0.18 -15.82
N ALA A 147 -14.99 -0.31 -15.90
CA ALA A 147 -13.86 0.44 -16.42
C ALA A 147 -14.24 1.07 -17.77
N LEU A 148 -14.17 2.40 -17.86
CA LEU A 148 -14.13 3.08 -19.15
C LEU A 148 -12.96 2.47 -19.92
N THR A 149 -13.28 1.65 -20.92
CA THR A 149 -12.33 1.17 -21.91
C THR A 149 -11.61 2.40 -22.43
N SER A 150 -10.32 2.53 -22.12
CA SER A 150 -9.50 3.57 -22.75
C SER A 150 -9.70 3.44 -24.25
N PRO A 151 -10.26 4.45 -24.95
CA PRO A 151 -10.33 4.38 -26.40
C PRO A 151 -8.91 4.19 -26.91
N ASP A 152 -8.76 3.26 -27.85
CA ASP A 152 -7.55 2.98 -28.59
C ASP A 152 -6.77 4.27 -28.83
N ARG A 153 -5.63 4.43 -28.15
CA ARG A 153 -4.61 5.38 -28.58
C ARG A 153 -3.99 4.76 -29.82
N LYS A 154 -4.64 4.93 -30.98
CA LYS A 154 -4.01 4.71 -32.28
C LYS A 154 -2.73 5.54 -32.28
N HIS A 155 -1.60 4.84 -32.20
CA HIS A 155 -0.28 5.40 -32.44
C HIS A 155 -0.25 5.75 -33.92
N ASP A 156 -0.27 7.05 -34.22
CA ASP A 156 -0.11 7.59 -35.57
C ASP A 156 1.39 7.79 -35.80
N PRO A 157 2.06 6.98 -36.65
CA PRO A 157 3.46 7.18 -36.98
C PRO A 157 3.53 8.21 -38.12
N GLY A 158 3.65 9.48 -37.73
CA GLY A 158 4.06 10.56 -38.62
C GLY A 158 5.58 10.71 -38.66
#